data_AF-A0A1F3ZKB7-F1
#
_entry.id   AF-A0A1F3ZKB7-F1
#
_cell.length_a   1.000
_cell.length_b   1.000
_cell.length_c   1.000
_cell.angle_alpha   90.00
_cell.angle_beta   90.00
_cell.angle_gamma   90.00
#
_symmetry.space_group_name_H-M   'P 1'
#
loop_
_entity.id
_entity.type
_entity.pdbx_description
1 polymer ?
#
loop_
_entity_poly.entity_id
_entity_poly.type
_entity_poly.pdbx_seq_one_letter_code
_entity_poly.pdbx_strand_id
1 'polypeptide(L)'
;MRPAFSVVIFTTLTGAGQGLFLAVYFTELVALWSNAVLPPAIFVTAGAAMAAGLALLGLAASFFHLGQPGRAWRAAAMWRTSWLSREVIVLPLFIALCAAYTAAHHLGGTGFAWTGVFALLACAALFLCTAKIYMCLKFLQEWASPLTLLNFVLLGTASGCTLAVSLALALAPQMLNALCGASMVMTLAALGARAASLARNARLRPKSSLQSAIGVANPRIRQTSQGFTGRSFNTREFFHGATPQKVRAVKWSFLLLVFLFPVVLIAVGMLADSPSLLSIAFPVQYFGLLAERWYFFAQANHPQNIYYQAMA
;
A
#
# COMPACT_ATOMS: atom_id res chain seq x y z
N MET A 1 11.66 11.78 4.71
CA MET A 1 11.23 12.63 3.56
C MET A 1 9.81 13.17 3.80
N ARG A 2 9.40 14.28 3.17
CA ARG A 2 8.02 14.82 3.30
C ARG A 2 7.00 13.86 2.66
N PRO A 3 6.03 13.34 3.40
CA PRO A 3 5.01 12.47 2.82
C PRO A 3 4.00 13.29 2.00
N ALA A 4 3.86 12.98 0.72
CA ALA A 4 2.80 13.54 -0.12
C ALA A 4 1.48 12.81 0.18
N PHE A 5 0.49 13.52 0.73
CA PHE A 5 -0.79 12.92 1.14
C PHE A 5 -1.55 12.26 -0.02
N SER A 6 -1.49 12.84 -1.21
CA SER A 6 -2.03 12.24 -2.43
C SER A 6 -1.44 10.86 -2.74
N VAL A 7 -0.14 10.67 -2.53
CA VAL A 7 0.54 9.38 -2.73
C VAL A 7 0.19 8.40 -1.60
N VAL A 8 0.06 8.88 -0.37
CA VAL A 8 -0.42 8.07 0.77
C VAL A 8 -1.84 7.54 0.51
N ILE A 9 -2.74 8.41 0.08
CA ILE A 9 -4.13 8.04 -0.26
C ILE A 9 -4.14 7.11 -1.48
N PHE A 10 -3.40 7.44 -2.54
CA PHE A 10 -3.27 6.61 -3.73
C PHE A 10 -2.85 5.17 -3.41
N THR A 11 -1.75 5.01 -2.66
CA THR A 11 -1.20 3.68 -2.37
C THR A 11 -2.05 2.86 -1.41
N THR A 12 -2.75 3.51 -0.46
CA THR A 12 -3.67 2.81 0.45
C THR A 12 -4.96 2.40 -0.23
N LEU A 13 -5.59 3.26 -1.04
CA LEU A 13 -6.81 2.93 -1.78
C LEU A 13 -6.57 1.85 -2.82
N THR A 14 -5.54 2.02 -3.65
CA THR A 14 -5.19 1.03 -4.68
C THR A 14 -4.82 -0.32 -4.05
N GLY A 15 -4.06 -0.30 -2.95
CA GLY A 15 -3.71 -1.52 -2.20
C GLY A 15 -4.93 -2.25 -1.62
N ALA A 16 -5.89 -1.51 -1.05
CA ALA A 16 -7.15 -2.08 -0.57
C ALA A 16 -8.01 -2.64 -1.71
N GLY A 17 -8.07 -1.95 -2.85
CA GLY A 17 -8.76 -2.42 -4.06
C GLY A 17 -8.14 -3.71 -4.62
N GLN A 18 -6.81 -3.74 -4.76
CA GLN A 18 -6.07 -4.95 -5.14
C GLN A 18 -6.36 -6.11 -4.19
N GLY A 19 -6.26 -5.87 -2.88
CA GLY A 19 -6.55 -6.89 -1.87
C GLY A 19 -8.00 -7.39 -1.91
N LEU A 20 -8.98 -6.50 -2.13
CA LEU A 20 -10.39 -6.85 -2.22
C LEU A 20 -10.65 -7.74 -3.44
N PHE A 21 -10.08 -7.38 -4.59
CA PHE A 21 -10.16 -8.23 -5.78
C PHE A 21 -9.57 -9.63 -5.51
N LEU A 22 -8.40 -9.71 -4.87
CA LEU A 22 -7.82 -10.99 -4.49
C LEU A 22 -8.75 -11.79 -3.56
N ALA A 23 -9.32 -11.15 -2.53
CA ALA A 23 -10.22 -11.81 -1.59
C ALA A 23 -11.45 -12.40 -2.29
N VAL A 24 -12.08 -11.62 -3.17
CA VAL A 24 -13.26 -12.05 -3.95
C VAL A 24 -12.90 -13.19 -4.90
N TYR A 25 -11.86 -12.99 -5.72
CA TYR A 25 -11.46 -13.95 -6.74
C TYR A 25 -11.01 -15.28 -6.14
N PHE A 26 -10.22 -15.26 -5.05
CA PHE A 26 -9.79 -16.48 -4.38
C PHE A 26 -10.93 -17.17 -3.62
N THR A 27 -11.92 -16.43 -3.09
CA THR A 27 -13.11 -17.06 -2.49
C THR A 27 -13.86 -17.90 -3.52
N GLU A 28 -14.06 -17.35 -4.71
CA GLU A 28 -14.69 -18.09 -5.81
C GLU A 28 -13.83 -19.26 -6.31
N LEU A 29 -12.54 -19.03 -6.51
CA LEU A 29 -11.60 -20.07 -6.97
C LEU A 29 -11.52 -21.24 -6.00
N VAL A 30 -11.43 -20.97 -4.69
CA VAL A 30 -11.41 -22.01 -3.65
C VAL A 30 -12.72 -22.77 -3.61
N ALA A 31 -13.87 -22.08 -3.70
CA ALA A 31 -15.18 -22.73 -3.73
C ALA A 31 -15.30 -23.69 -4.93
N LEU A 32 -14.84 -23.29 -6.12
CA LEU A 32 -14.79 -24.14 -7.31
C LEU A 32 -13.84 -25.33 -7.13
N TRP A 33 -12.64 -25.10 -6.63
CA TRP A 33 -11.64 -26.16 -6.46
C TRP A 33 -12.05 -27.20 -5.42
N SER A 34 -12.73 -26.76 -4.35
CA SER A 34 -13.18 -27.61 -3.25
C SER A 34 -14.59 -28.19 -3.43
N ASN A 35 -15.26 -27.90 -4.56
CA ASN A 35 -16.68 -28.21 -4.78
C ASN A 35 -17.59 -27.72 -3.62
N ALA A 36 -17.23 -26.58 -3.01
CA ALA A 36 -18.01 -25.95 -1.95
C ALA A 36 -19.07 -25.00 -2.53
N VAL A 37 -19.89 -24.42 -1.65
CA VAL A 37 -20.89 -23.42 -2.02
C VAL A 37 -20.21 -22.20 -2.65
N LEU A 38 -20.59 -21.87 -3.88
CA LEU A 38 -20.09 -20.69 -4.57
C LEU A 38 -20.53 -19.40 -3.87
N PRO A 39 -19.68 -18.35 -3.87
CA PRO A 39 -20.12 -17.04 -3.42
C PRO A 39 -21.27 -16.54 -4.31
N PRO A 40 -22.29 -15.85 -3.74
CA PRO A 40 -23.34 -15.22 -4.52
C PRO A 40 -22.78 -14.28 -5.59
N ALA A 41 -23.36 -14.29 -6.79
CA ALA A 41 -22.92 -13.45 -7.90
C ALA A 41 -22.92 -11.94 -7.55
N ILE A 42 -23.83 -11.51 -6.67
CA ILE A 42 -23.89 -10.12 -6.18
C ILE A 42 -22.67 -9.76 -5.32
N PHE A 43 -22.14 -10.68 -4.50
CA PHE A 43 -20.92 -10.45 -3.73
C PHE A 43 -19.70 -10.33 -4.66
N VAL A 44 -19.61 -11.20 -5.67
CA VAL A 44 -18.52 -11.19 -6.64
C VAL A 44 -18.52 -9.89 -7.46
N THR A 45 -19.68 -9.53 -8.02
CA THR A 45 -19.82 -8.31 -8.83
C THR A 45 -19.62 -7.03 -8.00
N ALA A 46 -20.24 -6.93 -6.82
CA ALA A 46 -20.05 -5.77 -5.94
C ALA A 46 -18.60 -5.63 -5.47
N GLY A 47 -17.95 -6.74 -5.12
CA GLY A 47 -16.56 -6.74 -4.65
C GLY A 47 -15.58 -6.34 -5.75
N ALA A 48 -15.72 -6.90 -6.96
CA ALA A 48 -14.88 -6.53 -8.09
C ALA A 48 -15.13 -5.08 -8.57
N ALA A 49 -16.39 -4.62 -8.59
CA ALA A 49 -16.73 -3.23 -8.90
C ALA A 49 -16.15 -2.26 -7.88
N MET A 50 -16.23 -2.60 -6.58
CA MET A 50 -15.65 -1.79 -5.51
C MET A 50 -14.13 -1.77 -5.57
N ALA A 51 -13.48 -2.89 -5.93
CA ALA A 51 -12.04 -2.92 -6.16
C ALA A 51 -11.61 -1.98 -7.29
N ALA A 52 -12.35 -1.98 -8.41
CA ALA A 52 -12.15 -1.04 -9.52
C ALA A 52 -12.38 0.42 -9.07
N GLY A 53 -13.43 0.68 -8.29
CA GLY A 53 -13.74 2.01 -7.74
C GLY A 53 -12.65 2.54 -6.82
N LEU A 54 -12.12 1.72 -5.91
CA LEU A 54 -11.01 2.10 -5.03
C LEU A 54 -9.74 2.40 -5.83
N ALA A 55 -9.41 1.59 -6.83
CA ALA A 55 -8.27 1.83 -7.71
C ALA A 55 -8.46 3.11 -8.57
N LEU A 56 -9.68 3.41 -9.01
CA LEU A 56 -10.01 4.64 -9.73
C LEU A 56 -9.89 5.88 -8.83
N LEU A 57 -10.38 5.81 -7.59
CA LEU A 57 -10.20 6.87 -6.59
C LEU A 57 -8.72 7.08 -6.24
N GLY A 58 -7.95 5.99 -6.15
CA GLY A 58 -6.51 6.05 -6.03
C GLY A 58 -5.87 6.77 -7.23
N LEU A 59 -6.22 6.37 -8.46
CA LEU A 59 -5.74 7.02 -9.68
C LEU A 59 -6.08 8.51 -9.68
N ALA A 60 -7.30 8.90 -9.32
CA ALA A 60 -7.68 10.30 -9.17
C ALA A 60 -6.83 11.02 -8.12
N ALA A 61 -6.60 10.41 -6.95
CA ALA A 61 -5.74 10.95 -5.91
C ALA A 61 -4.31 11.23 -6.41
N SER A 62 -3.81 10.41 -7.34
CA SER A 62 -2.48 10.57 -7.93
C SER A 62 -2.32 11.87 -8.74
N PHE A 63 -3.40 12.49 -9.25
CA PHE A 63 -3.26 13.74 -10.01
C PHE A 63 -2.90 14.94 -9.13
N PHE A 64 -3.25 14.92 -7.84
CA PHE A 64 -3.08 16.07 -6.95
C PHE A 64 -1.63 16.34 -6.54
N HIS A 65 -0.65 15.49 -6.90
CA HIS A 65 0.78 15.81 -6.73
C HIS A 65 1.48 16.22 -8.04
N LEU A 66 0.79 16.21 -9.17
CA LEU A 66 1.40 16.55 -10.45
C LEU A 66 1.54 18.06 -10.60
N GLY A 67 2.73 18.54 -10.96
CA GLY A 67 2.94 19.96 -11.27
C GLY A 67 2.28 20.40 -12.58
N GLN A 68 2.10 19.48 -13.55
CA GLN A 68 1.47 19.75 -14.85
C GLN A 68 0.49 18.63 -15.24
N PRO A 69 -0.72 18.58 -14.63
CA PRO A 69 -1.67 17.49 -14.83
C PRO A 69 -2.10 17.29 -16.29
N GLY A 70 -2.18 18.36 -17.10
CA GLY A 70 -2.52 18.27 -18.53
C GLY A 70 -1.51 17.49 -19.39
N ARG A 71 -0.32 17.20 -18.86
CA ARG A 71 0.73 16.41 -19.54
C ARG A 71 0.90 15.01 -18.93
N ALA A 72 0.02 14.59 -18.02
CA ALA A 72 0.11 13.30 -17.31
C ALA A 72 0.18 12.09 -18.26
N TRP A 73 -0.49 12.15 -19.41
CA TRP A 73 -0.48 11.10 -20.42
C TRP A 73 0.94 10.72 -20.90
N ARG A 74 1.89 11.68 -20.87
CA ARG A 74 3.30 11.43 -21.24
C ARG A 74 4.01 10.47 -20.28
N ALA A 75 3.50 10.30 -19.06
CA ALA A 75 4.09 9.42 -18.06
C ALA A 75 4.11 7.94 -18.51
N ALA A 76 3.24 7.54 -19.46
CA ALA A 76 3.21 6.19 -20.03
C ALA A 76 4.33 5.91 -21.06
N ALA A 77 5.04 6.92 -21.55
CA ALA A 77 5.96 6.76 -22.68
C ALA A 77 7.23 5.93 -22.36
N MET A 78 7.72 5.97 -21.12
CA MET A 78 9.03 5.41 -20.73
C MET A 78 8.93 4.03 -20.05
N TRP A 79 7.96 3.20 -20.44
CA TRP A 79 7.63 1.95 -19.76
C TRP A 79 8.77 0.91 -19.74
N ARG A 80 9.70 0.96 -20.70
CA ARG A 80 10.86 0.05 -20.75
C ARG A 80 11.87 0.31 -19.64
N THR A 81 11.97 1.54 -19.15
CA THR A 81 13.02 1.95 -18.18
C THR A 81 12.46 2.46 -16.86
N SER A 82 11.20 2.93 -16.81
CA SER A 82 10.58 3.51 -15.63
C SER A 82 9.54 2.59 -15.00
N TRP A 83 9.68 2.29 -13.71
CA TRP A 83 8.66 1.56 -12.93
C TRP A 83 7.40 2.38 -12.71
N LEU A 84 7.53 3.71 -12.57
CA LEU A 84 6.39 4.62 -12.52
C LEU A 84 5.58 4.56 -13.81
N SER A 85 6.26 4.53 -14.96
CA SER A 85 5.60 4.43 -16.25
C SER A 85 4.84 3.11 -16.42
N ARG A 86 5.41 2.00 -15.90
CA ARG A 86 4.71 0.71 -15.85
C ARG A 86 3.48 0.76 -14.95
N GLU A 87 3.54 1.39 -13.77
CA GLU A 87 2.38 1.57 -12.89
C GLU A 87 1.25 2.35 -13.59
N VAL A 88 1.59 3.44 -14.28
CA VAL A 88 0.63 4.26 -15.05
C VAL A 88 -0.11 3.48 -16.14
N ILE A 89 0.50 2.41 -16.68
CA ILE A 89 -0.14 1.52 -17.67
C ILE A 89 -0.93 0.39 -16.98
N VAL A 90 -0.31 -0.26 -15.98
CA VAL A 90 -0.87 -1.45 -15.34
C VAL A 90 -2.07 -1.10 -14.46
N LEU A 91 -2.10 0.07 -13.83
CA LEU A 91 -3.23 0.49 -12.98
C LEU A 91 -4.55 0.64 -13.77
N PRO A 92 -4.62 1.42 -14.89
CA PRO A 92 -5.81 1.44 -15.74
C PRO A 92 -6.19 0.07 -16.29
N LEU A 93 -5.19 -0.77 -16.63
CA LEU A 93 -5.44 -2.13 -17.09
C LEU A 93 -6.10 -2.98 -15.99
N PHE A 94 -5.62 -2.90 -14.74
CA PHE A 94 -6.22 -3.59 -13.61
C PHE A 94 -7.67 -3.12 -13.37
N ILE A 95 -7.93 -1.81 -13.43
CA ILE A 95 -9.29 -1.25 -13.33
C ILE A 95 -10.20 -1.81 -14.43
N ALA A 96 -9.75 -1.78 -15.68
CA ALA A 96 -10.51 -2.28 -16.83
C ALA A 96 -10.79 -3.77 -16.71
N LEU A 97 -9.83 -4.57 -16.25
CA LEU A 97 -10.00 -6.01 -16.07
C LEU A 97 -10.94 -6.35 -14.90
N CYS A 98 -10.92 -5.58 -13.81
CA CYS A 98 -11.92 -5.71 -12.74
C CYS A 98 -13.34 -5.38 -13.23
N ALA A 99 -13.47 -4.34 -14.07
CA ALA A 99 -14.75 -4.00 -14.70
C ALA A 99 -15.22 -5.10 -15.68
N ALA A 100 -14.31 -5.66 -16.49
CA ALA A 100 -14.60 -6.77 -17.39
C ALA A 100 -15.02 -8.04 -16.63
N TYR A 101 -14.32 -8.36 -15.54
CA TYR A 101 -14.68 -9.46 -14.65
C TYR A 101 -16.08 -9.24 -14.03
N THR A 102 -16.36 -8.02 -13.54
CA THR A 102 -17.70 -7.65 -13.04
C THR A 102 -18.78 -7.85 -14.11
N ALA A 103 -18.55 -7.37 -15.33
CA ALA A 103 -19.49 -7.50 -16.44
C ALA A 103 -19.71 -8.97 -16.84
N ALA A 104 -18.66 -9.80 -16.85
CA ALA A 104 -18.75 -11.22 -17.16
C ALA A 104 -19.68 -11.97 -16.18
N HIS A 105 -19.55 -11.69 -14.88
CA HIS A 105 -20.45 -12.25 -13.86
C HIS A 105 -21.89 -11.75 -13.98
N HIS A 106 -22.07 -10.46 -14.30
CA HIS A 106 -23.41 -9.89 -14.43
C HIS A 106 -24.17 -10.47 -15.63
N LEU A 107 -23.48 -10.78 -16.72
CA LEU A 107 -24.05 -11.36 -17.94
C LEU A 107 -24.23 -12.89 -17.88
N GLY A 108 -23.91 -13.54 -16.75
CA GLY A 108 -24.02 -15.00 -16.61
C GLY A 108 -23.07 -15.80 -17.50
N GLY A 109 -22.01 -15.17 -18.03
CA GLY A 109 -21.06 -15.83 -18.91
C GLY A 109 -20.09 -16.74 -18.15
N THR A 110 -19.70 -17.85 -18.78
CA THR A 110 -18.63 -18.76 -18.28
C THR A 110 -17.22 -18.13 -18.33
N GLY A 111 -17.11 -16.86 -18.74
CA GLY A 111 -15.87 -16.07 -18.83
C GLY A 111 -15.20 -15.73 -17.50
N PHE A 112 -15.73 -16.22 -16.37
CA PHE A 112 -15.12 -16.19 -15.04
C PHE A 112 -13.63 -16.57 -15.07
N ALA A 113 -13.28 -17.62 -15.82
CA ALA A 113 -11.94 -18.18 -15.76
C ALA A 113 -10.84 -17.24 -16.28
N TRP A 114 -11.03 -16.60 -17.43
CA TRP A 114 -9.94 -15.84 -18.08
C TRP A 114 -9.86 -14.39 -17.64
N THR A 115 -11.01 -13.70 -17.50
CA THR A 115 -11.03 -12.30 -17.06
C THR A 115 -10.48 -12.16 -15.64
N GLY A 116 -10.82 -13.11 -14.75
CA GLY A 116 -10.28 -13.17 -13.39
C GLY A 116 -8.78 -13.44 -13.36
N VAL A 117 -8.28 -14.39 -14.17
CA VAL A 117 -6.83 -14.66 -14.29
C VAL A 117 -6.07 -13.43 -14.80
N PHE A 118 -6.56 -12.75 -15.83
CA PHE A 118 -5.91 -11.53 -16.33
C PHE A 118 -5.93 -10.41 -15.29
N ALA A 119 -7.05 -10.21 -14.59
CA ALA A 119 -7.14 -9.24 -13.50
C ALA A 119 -6.17 -9.60 -12.35
N LEU A 120 -6.02 -10.88 -12.00
CA LEU A 120 -5.04 -11.37 -11.03
C LEU A 120 -3.60 -11.04 -11.46
N LEU A 121 -3.26 -11.30 -12.72
CA LEU A 121 -1.93 -10.99 -13.27
C LEU A 121 -1.67 -9.48 -13.27
N ALA A 122 -2.66 -8.66 -13.65
CA ALA A 122 -2.55 -7.20 -13.58
C ALA A 122 -2.43 -6.72 -12.13
N CYS A 123 -3.15 -7.31 -11.19
CA CYS A 123 -3.05 -7.04 -9.76
C CYS A 123 -1.64 -7.33 -9.22
N ALA A 124 -1.07 -8.49 -9.56
CA ALA A 124 0.28 -8.87 -9.17
C ALA A 124 1.34 -7.94 -9.80
N ALA A 125 1.18 -7.61 -11.09
CA ALA A 125 2.04 -6.66 -11.79
C ALA A 125 1.96 -5.26 -11.16
N LEU A 126 0.77 -4.83 -10.73
CA LEU A 126 0.57 -3.53 -10.10
C LEU A 126 1.29 -3.45 -8.75
N PHE A 127 1.15 -4.47 -7.88
CA PHE A 127 1.92 -4.54 -6.62
C PHE A 127 3.43 -4.47 -6.88
N LEU A 128 3.90 -5.20 -7.89
CA LEU A 128 5.31 -5.17 -8.29
C LEU A 128 5.74 -3.77 -8.75
N CYS A 129 4.96 -3.13 -9.62
CA CYS A 129 5.27 -1.80 -10.13
C CYS A 129 5.34 -0.77 -9.00
N THR A 130 4.30 -0.72 -8.15
CA THR A 130 4.24 0.20 -7.00
C THR A 130 5.43 0.00 -6.07
N ALA A 131 5.75 -1.24 -5.69
CA ALA A 131 6.88 -1.51 -4.82
C ALA A 131 8.23 -1.16 -5.46
N LYS A 132 8.39 -1.44 -6.76
CA LYS A 132 9.65 -1.21 -7.48
C LYS A 132 9.99 0.26 -7.66
N ILE A 133 9.00 1.16 -7.68
CA ILE A 133 9.24 2.62 -7.63
C ILE A 133 10.11 2.98 -6.42
N TYR A 134 9.89 2.32 -5.28
CA TYR A 134 10.65 2.56 -4.05
C TYR A 134 11.92 1.71 -3.97
N MET A 135 11.84 0.43 -4.32
CA MET A 135 12.97 -0.50 -4.20
C MET A 135 14.14 -0.16 -5.12
N CYS A 136 13.89 0.49 -6.27
CA CYS A 136 14.94 0.86 -7.21
C CYS A 136 15.83 2.01 -6.69
N LEU A 137 15.35 2.78 -5.69
CA LEU A 137 16.08 3.88 -5.07
C LEU A 137 17.08 3.36 -4.04
N LYS A 138 18.17 2.75 -4.51
CA LYS A 138 19.19 2.07 -3.67
C LYS A 138 19.81 2.95 -2.57
N PHE A 139 19.77 4.27 -2.74
CA PHE A 139 20.28 5.23 -1.76
C PHE A 139 19.34 5.46 -0.57
N LEU A 140 18.04 5.13 -0.70
CA LEU A 140 17.07 5.08 0.39
C LEU A 140 17.00 3.67 0.95
N GLN A 141 17.86 3.40 1.93
CA GLN A 141 18.08 2.07 2.46
C GLN A 141 16.83 1.46 3.11
N GLU A 142 15.95 2.30 3.67
CA GLU A 142 14.69 1.93 4.29
C GLU A 142 13.69 1.34 3.29
N TRP A 143 13.82 1.72 2.01
CA TRP A 143 12.93 1.31 0.91
C TRP A 143 13.56 0.25 0.01
N ALA A 144 14.88 0.28 -0.16
CA ALA A 144 15.65 -0.65 -0.98
C ALA A 144 15.78 -2.04 -0.33
N SER A 145 14.67 -2.76 -0.22
CA SER A 145 14.57 -4.09 0.39
C SER A 145 13.42 -4.89 -0.24
N PRO A 146 13.53 -6.23 -0.37
CA PRO A 146 12.40 -7.07 -0.76
C PRO A 146 11.22 -6.99 0.24
N LEU A 147 11.49 -6.60 1.49
CA LEU A 147 10.44 -6.35 2.48
C LEU A 147 9.49 -5.23 2.05
N THR A 148 9.90 -4.31 1.17
CA THR A 148 9.01 -3.28 0.65
C THR A 148 7.90 -3.90 -0.20
N LEU A 149 8.25 -4.75 -1.16
CA LEU A 149 7.27 -5.50 -1.96
C LEU A 149 6.37 -6.36 -1.08
N LEU A 150 6.97 -7.12 -0.15
CA LEU A 150 6.22 -7.97 0.76
C LEU A 150 5.20 -7.18 1.59
N ASN A 151 5.59 -6.01 2.11
CA ASN A 151 4.68 -5.14 2.86
C ASN A 151 3.57 -4.56 1.98
N PHE A 152 3.85 -4.14 0.74
CA PHE A 152 2.80 -3.66 -0.17
C PHE A 152 1.75 -4.73 -0.44
N VAL A 153 2.19 -5.96 -0.77
CA VAL A 153 1.30 -7.09 -1.02
C VAL A 153 0.50 -7.45 0.24
N LEU A 154 1.16 -7.71 1.36
CA LEU A 154 0.48 -8.19 2.57
C LEU A 154 -0.45 -7.14 3.19
N LEU A 155 -0.07 -5.86 3.23
CA LEU A 155 -0.93 -4.80 3.77
C LEU A 155 -2.14 -4.54 2.85
N GLY A 156 -1.92 -4.55 1.52
CA GLY A 156 -2.99 -4.44 0.55
C GLY A 156 -3.98 -5.58 0.70
N THR A 157 -3.52 -6.82 0.65
CA THR A 157 -4.36 -8.01 0.82
C THR A 157 -5.04 -8.08 2.18
N ALA A 158 -4.35 -7.75 3.28
CA ALA A 158 -4.96 -7.69 4.61
C ALA A 158 -6.16 -6.73 4.64
N SER A 159 -5.97 -5.50 4.16
CA SER A 159 -7.06 -4.51 4.12
C SER A 159 -8.19 -4.89 3.18
N GLY A 160 -7.87 -5.50 2.05
CA GLY A 160 -8.86 -6.02 1.12
C GLY A 160 -9.68 -7.18 1.68
N CYS A 161 -9.06 -8.13 2.38
CA CYS A 161 -9.77 -9.20 3.09
C CYS A 161 -10.67 -8.64 4.19
N THR A 162 -10.21 -7.64 4.96
CA THR A 162 -11.04 -6.99 5.99
C THR A 162 -12.22 -6.24 5.36
N LEU A 163 -12.04 -5.60 4.21
CA LEU A 163 -13.15 -4.99 3.47
C LEU A 163 -14.12 -6.06 2.94
N ALA A 164 -13.61 -7.20 2.48
CA ALA A 164 -14.42 -8.32 2.03
C ALA A 164 -15.29 -8.89 3.16
N VAL A 165 -14.83 -8.89 4.42
CA VAL A 165 -15.65 -9.23 5.60
C VAL A 165 -16.88 -8.31 5.69
N SER A 166 -16.67 -6.99 5.59
CA SER A 166 -17.77 -6.01 5.63
C SER A 166 -18.75 -6.19 4.47
N LEU A 167 -18.25 -6.54 3.28
CA LEU A 167 -19.10 -6.83 2.12
C LEU A 167 -19.88 -8.14 2.28
N ALA A 168 -19.25 -9.17 2.83
CA ALA A 168 -19.85 -10.48 3.03
C ALA A 168 -20.99 -10.45 4.05
N LEU A 169 -20.92 -9.60 5.08
CA LEU A 169 -22.03 -9.39 6.01
C LEU A 169 -23.36 -9.10 5.30
N ALA A 170 -23.31 -8.27 4.25
CA ALA A 170 -24.51 -7.86 3.52
C ALA A 170 -24.87 -8.81 2.38
N LEU A 171 -23.85 -9.35 1.68
CA LEU A 171 -24.05 -9.97 0.37
C LEU A 171 -23.72 -11.47 0.32
N ALA A 172 -22.98 -11.99 1.28
CA ALA A 172 -22.57 -13.40 1.33
C ALA A 172 -22.30 -13.89 2.76
N PRO A 173 -23.31 -13.93 3.66
CA PRO A 173 -23.11 -14.34 5.06
C PRO A 173 -22.47 -15.73 5.19
N GLN A 174 -22.73 -16.63 4.25
CA GLN A 174 -22.13 -17.97 4.20
C GLN A 174 -20.59 -17.96 4.03
N MET A 175 -20.01 -16.88 3.50
CA MET A 175 -18.56 -16.72 3.30
C MET A 175 -17.87 -16.04 4.48
N LEU A 176 -18.64 -15.54 5.46
CA LEU A 176 -18.14 -14.66 6.52
C LEU A 176 -17.02 -15.31 7.34
N ASN A 177 -17.20 -16.55 7.79
CA ASN A 177 -16.21 -17.26 8.59
C ASN A 177 -14.87 -17.42 7.86
N ALA A 178 -14.91 -17.79 6.57
CA ALA A 178 -13.72 -17.95 5.76
C ALA A 178 -12.99 -16.62 5.55
N LEU A 179 -13.74 -15.54 5.25
CA LEU A 179 -13.17 -14.22 5.03
C LEU A 179 -12.63 -13.58 6.30
N CYS A 180 -13.28 -13.78 7.46
CA CYS A 180 -12.76 -13.35 8.75
C CYS A 180 -11.44 -14.07 9.08
N GLY A 181 -11.38 -15.38 8.87
CA GLY A 181 -10.15 -16.16 9.02
C GLY A 181 -9.03 -15.66 8.10
N ALA A 182 -9.33 -15.46 6.81
CA ALA A 182 -8.39 -14.93 5.83
C ALA A 182 -7.89 -13.52 6.21
N SER A 183 -8.78 -12.62 6.62
CA SER A 183 -8.42 -11.27 7.08
C SER A 183 -7.47 -11.31 8.28
N MET A 184 -7.75 -12.13 9.29
CA MET A 184 -6.87 -12.26 10.46
C MET A 184 -5.51 -12.83 10.07
N VAL A 185 -5.46 -13.90 9.28
CA VAL A 185 -4.21 -14.52 8.81
C VAL A 185 -3.37 -13.52 8.01
N MET A 186 -3.98 -12.81 7.05
CA MET A 186 -3.28 -11.83 6.23
C MET A 186 -2.81 -10.63 7.05
N THR A 187 -3.60 -10.18 8.03
CA THR A 187 -3.22 -9.10 8.94
C THR A 187 -2.04 -9.49 9.84
N LEU A 188 -2.03 -10.72 10.37
CA LEU A 188 -0.91 -11.23 11.17
C LEU A 188 0.35 -11.46 10.32
N ALA A 189 0.21 -11.97 9.10
CA ALA A 189 1.32 -12.08 8.16
C ALA A 189 1.91 -10.69 7.82
N ALA A 190 1.04 -9.70 7.58
CA ALA A 190 1.43 -8.32 7.35
C ALA A 190 2.15 -7.71 8.56
N LEU A 191 1.70 -8.01 9.78
CA LEU A 191 2.39 -7.61 11.02
C LEU A 191 3.80 -8.19 11.07
N GLY A 192 3.97 -9.48 10.75
CA GLY A 192 5.28 -10.14 10.72
C GLY A 192 6.24 -9.47 9.72
N ALA A 193 5.79 -9.25 8.48
CA ALA A 193 6.58 -8.56 7.46
C ALA A 193 6.90 -7.10 7.84
N ARG A 194 5.95 -6.42 8.50
CA ARG A 194 6.14 -5.03 8.93
C ARG A 194 7.11 -4.94 10.11
N ALA A 195 6.99 -5.82 11.08
CA ALA A 195 7.92 -5.94 12.20
C ALA A 195 9.34 -6.25 11.71
N ALA A 196 9.50 -7.17 10.75
CA ALA A 196 10.79 -7.46 10.12
C ALA A 196 11.38 -6.21 9.43
N SER A 197 10.55 -5.43 8.71
CA SER A 197 10.98 -4.18 8.08
C SER A 197 11.43 -3.14 9.12
N LEU A 198 10.68 -2.97 10.21
CA LEU A 198 11.03 -2.05 11.29
C LEU A 198 12.32 -2.47 12.00
N ALA A 199 12.48 -3.76 12.31
CA ALA A 199 13.66 -4.32 12.95
C ALA A 199 14.91 -4.18 12.07
N ARG A 200 14.78 -4.43 10.76
CA ARG A 200 15.84 -4.18 9.77
C ARG A 200 16.21 -2.70 9.76
N ASN A 201 15.21 -1.82 9.63
CA ASN A 201 15.45 -0.39 9.46
C ASN A 201 16.09 0.25 10.70
N ALA A 202 15.77 -0.23 11.90
CA ALA A 202 16.42 0.19 13.14
C ALA A 202 17.93 -0.16 13.22
N ARG A 203 18.41 -1.11 12.41
CA ARG A 203 19.81 -1.56 12.37
C ARG A 203 20.58 -0.99 11.18
N LEU A 204 19.95 -0.16 10.34
CA LEU A 204 20.61 0.43 9.18
C LEU A 204 21.70 1.41 9.62
N ARG A 205 22.83 1.36 8.91
CA ARG A 205 23.92 2.34 9.01
C ARG A 205 23.97 3.15 7.72
N PRO A 206 24.07 4.49 7.77
CA PRO A 206 24.26 5.30 6.57
C PRO A 206 25.47 4.82 5.77
N LYS A 207 25.29 4.60 4.46
CA LYS A 207 26.40 4.23 3.55
C LYS A 207 27.23 5.45 3.14
N SER A 208 26.61 6.61 3.11
CA SER A 208 27.26 7.88 2.82
C SER A 208 27.62 8.58 4.13
N SER A 209 28.79 9.20 4.15
CA SER A 209 29.29 10.10 5.20
C SER A 209 29.74 11.43 4.58
N LEU A 210 30.01 12.44 5.41
CA LEU A 210 30.59 13.73 4.97
C LEU A 210 31.87 13.51 4.15
N GLN A 211 32.73 12.58 4.55
CA GLN A 211 33.97 12.21 3.85
C GLN A 211 33.68 11.75 2.41
N SER A 212 32.82 10.73 2.27
CA SER A 212 32.46 10.16 0.96
C SER A 212 31.76 11.17 0.06
N ALA A 213 31.07 12.13 0.67
CA ALA A 213 30.32 13.19 0.03
C ALA A 213 31.23 14.21 -0.68
N ILE A 214 32.39 14.53 -0.09
CA ILE A 214 33.34 15.49 -0.66
C ILE A 214 34.64 14.84 -1.15
N GLY A 215 34.75 13.51 -1.09
CA GLY A 215 35.94 12.76 -1.52
C GLY A 215 37.17 12.95 -0.63
N VAL A 216 36.99 13.37 0.64
CA VAL A 216 38.08 13.69 1.56
C VAL A 216 38.24 12.59 2.61
N ALA A 217 39.44 12.04 2.76
CA ALA A 217 39.74 10.98 3.72
C ALA A 217 39.92 11.45 5.17
N ASN A 218 40.00 12.77 5.40
CA ASN A 218 40.18 13.34 6.73
C ASN A 218 38.99 12.94 7.65
N PRO A 219 39.23 12.34 8.82
CA PRO A 219 38.15 11.95 9.72
C PRO A 219 37.47 13.16 10.40
N ARG A 220 38.16 14.31 10.49
CA ARG A 220 37.66 15.52 11.17
C ARG A 220 37.04 16.49 10.17
N ILE A 221 35.82 16.19 9.75
CA ILE A 221 35.03 17.06 8.86
C ILE A 221 33.76 17.47 9.61
N ARG A 222 33.50 18.77 9.66
CA ARG A 222 32.28 19.34 10.25
C ARG A 222 31.59 20.22 9.22
N GLN A 223 30.29 20.03 9.04
CA GLN A 223 29.48 20.98 8.30
C GLN A 223 29.35 22.28 9.10
N THR A 224 29.85 23.39 8.57
CA THR A 224 29.77 24.73 9.18
C THR A 224 28.61 25.55 8.63
N SER A 225 28.27 25.36 7.35
CA SER A 225 27.16 26.03 6.68
C SER A 225 26.62 25.14 5.57
N GLN A 226 25.33 25.26 5.26
CA GLN A 226 24.72 24.69 4.05
C GLN A 226 24.94 25.54 2.78
N GLY A 227 25.58 26.72 2.91
CA GLY A 227 25.92 27.60 1.78
C GLY A 227 24.81 28.56 1.33
N PHE A 228 23.69 28.62 2.06
CA PHE A 228 22.61 29.58 1.84
C PHE A 228 21.81 29.82 3.12
N THR A 229 21.23 31.02 3.25
CA THR A 229 20.47 31.46 4.44
C THR A 229 18.97 31.18 4.33
N GLY A 230 18.45 30.87 3.13
CA GLY A 230 17.03 30.60 2.89
C GLY A 230 16.64 29.13 2.95
N ARG A 231 15.35 28.83 2.69
CA ARG A 231 14.90 27.45 2.48
C ARG A 231 15.04 27.09 1.00
N SER A 232 15.72 26.00 0.69
CA SER A 232 15.78 25.42 -0.65
C SER A 232 14.71 24.34 -0.86
N PHE A 233 14.50 23.92 -2.11
CA PHE A 233 13.70 22.74 -2.44
C PHE A 233 14.10 21.52 -1.58
N ASN A 234 15.40 21.30 -1.43
CA ASN A 234 15.95 20.16 -0.69
C ASN A 234 15.53 20.17 0.79
N THR A 235 15.61 21.34 1.43
CA THR A 235 15.19 21.52 2.84
C THR A 235 13.68 21.45 3.06
N ARG A 236 12.86 21.53 1.99
CA ARG A 236 11.40 21.44 2.06
C ARG A 236 10.88 20.04 1.76
N GLU A 237 11.46 19.35 0.77
CA GLU A 237 10.94 18.06 0.29
C GLU A 237 11.54 16.86 1.03
N PHE A 238 12.82 16.92 1.42
CA PHE A 238 13.48 15.78 2.06
C PHE A 238 13.40 15.80 3.59
N PHE A 239 12.86 16.88 4.15
CA PHE A 239 12.56 17.04 5.57
C PHE A 239 11.04 17.13 5.78
N HIS A 240 10.50 16.32 6.70
CA HIS A 240 9.06 16.30 6.99
C HIS A 240 8.66 17.22 8.17
N GLY A 241 9.63 17.81 8.87
CA GLY A 241 9.39 18.76 9.97
C GLY A 241 8.67 18.19 11.21
N ALA A 242 8.47 16.88 11.30
CA ALA A 242 7.82 16.24 12.44
C ALA A 242 8.84 15.93 13.54
N THR A 243 8.45 16.12 14.79
CA THR A 243 9.30 15.82 15.94
C THR A 243 9.52 14.31 16.08
N PRO A 244 10.63 13.86 16.71
CA PRO A 244 10.87 12.45 16.99
C PRO A 244 9.73 11.80 17.79
N GLN A 245 9.09 12.55 18.70
CA GLN A 245 7.92 12.09 19.47
C GLN A 245 6.72 11.81 18.55
N LYS A 246 6.43 12.70 17.60
CA LYS A 246 5.34 12.51 16.63
C LYS A 246 5.58 11.28 15.75
N VAL A 247 6.80 11.09 15.25
CA VAL A 247 7.15 9.92 14.44
C VAL A 247 7.00 8.63 15.26
N ARG A 248 7.42 8.63 16.53
CA ARG A 248 7.24 7.49 17.45
C ARG A 248 5.75 7.23 17.75
N ALA A 249 4.96 8.26 17.96
CA ALA A 249 3.52 8.14 18.19
C ALA A 249 2.83 7.50 16.97
N VAL A 250 3.07 8.03 15.76
CA VAL A 250 2.53 7.47 14.51
C VAL A 250 2.91 5.99 14.36
N LYS A 251 4.15 5.62 14.70
CA LYS A 251 4.60 4.23 14.67
C LYS A 251 3.70 3.31 15.51
N TRP A 252 3.46 3.68 16.75
CA TRP A 252 2.62 2.89 17.65
C TRP A 252 1.15 2.95 17.24
N SER A 253 0.64 4.11 16.81
CA SER A 253 -0.72 4.24 16.31
C SER A 253 -0.99 3.28 15.15
N PHE A 254 -0.13 3.22 14.14
CA PHE A 254 -0.38 2.29 13.03
C PHE A 254 -0.23 0.83 13.44
N LEU A 255 0.67 0.50 14.37
CA LEU A 255 0.81 -0.89 14.84
C LEU A 255 -0.48 -1.38 15.51
N LEU A 256 -1.15 -0.50 16.26
CA LEU A 256 -2.42 -0.81 16.90
C LEU A 256 -3.57 -0.83 15.88
N LEU A 257 -3.68 0.22 15.07
CA LEU A 257 -4.82 0.42 14.15
C LEU A 257 -4.80 -0.54 12.95
N VAL A 258 -3.62 -0.93 12.43
CA VAL A 258 -3.54 -1.82 11.26
C VAL A 258 -3.64 -3.29 11.67
N PHE A 259 -3.10 -3.66 12.83
CA PHE A 259 -2.89 -5.06 13.19
C PHE A 259 -3.72 -5.49 14.40
N LEU A 260 -3.47 -4.90 15.58
CA LEU A 260 -4.09 -5.37 16.82
C LEU A 260 -5.61 -5.18 16.80
N PHE A 261 -6.08 -3.96 16.56
CA PHE A 261 -7.50 -3.65 16.64
C PHE A 261 -8.33 -4.36 15.57
N PRO A 262 -7.95 -4.41 14.28
CA PRO A 262 -8.72 -5.16 13.29
C PRO A 262 -8.85 -6.65 13.63
N VAL A 263 -7.78 -7.30 14.11
CA VAL A 263 -7.84 -8.71 14.54
C VAL A 263 -8.77 -8.89 15.73
N VAL A 264 -8.68 -8.03 16.75
CA VAL A 264 -9.56 -8.08 17.92
C VAL A 264 -11.02 -7.82 17.54
N LEU A 265 -11.28 -6.80 16.70
CA LEU A 265 -12.62 -6.46 16.23
C LEU A 265 -13.24 -7.62 15.44
N ILE A 266 -12.46 -8.28 14.58
CA ILE A 266 -12.93 -9.45 13.83
C ILE A 266 -13.18 -10.63 14.77
N ALA A 267 -12.23 -10.97 15.64
CA ALA A 267 -12.36 -12.12 16.54
C ALA A 267 -13.55 -11.95 17.50
N VAL A 268 -13.66 -10.79 18.16
CA VAL A 268 -14.79 -10.49 19.06
C VAL A 268 -16.09 -10.37 18.27
N GLY A 269 -16.05 -9.76 17.08
CA GLY A 269 -17.20 -9.67 16.18
C GLY A 269 -17.76 -11.03 15.78
N MET A 270 -16.89 -12.02 15.54
CA MET A 270 -17.30 -13.41 15.30
C MET A 270 -17.87 -14.08 16.55
N LEU A 271 -17.20 -13.95 17.69
CA LEU A 271 -17.62 -14.60 18.93
C LEU A 271 -18.95 -14.04 19.47
N ALA A 272 -19.19 -12.75 19.27
CA ALA A 272 -20.38 -12.05 19.73
C ALA A 272 -21.46 -11.91 18.64
N ASP A 273 -21.25 -12.51 17.46
CA ASP A 273 -22.10 -12.36 16.27
C ASP A 273 -22.54 -10.90 16.03
N SER A 274 -21.56 -10.00 15.99
CA SER A 274 -21.77 -8.55 15.98
C SER A 274 -21.40 -7.93 14.63
N PRO A 275 -22.39 -7.63 13.76
CA PRO A 275 -22.14 -7.00 12.46
C PRO A 275 -21.47 -5.63 12.58
N SER A 276 -21.70 -4.90 13.66
CA SER A 276 -21.12 -3.57 13.89
C SER A 276 -19.61 -3.64 14.12
N LEU A 277 -19.14 -4.60 14.94
CA LEU A 277 -17.70 -4.84 15.17
C LEU A 277 -16.98 -5.30 13.90
N LEU A 278 -17.63 -6.18 13.14
CA LEU A 278 -17.10 -6.66 11.86
C LEU A 278 -17.06 -5.54 10.80
N SER A 279 -18.05 -4.65 10.77
CA SER A 279 -18.10 -3.52 9.83
C SER A 279 -17.09 -2.42 10.15
N ILE A 280 -16.80 -2.16 11.43
CA ILE A 280 -15.85 -1.10 11.83
C ILE A 280 -14.38 -1.52 11.70
N ALA A 281 -14.10 -2.82 11.54
CA ALA A 281 -12.74 -3.34 11.39
C ALA A 281 -11.99 -2.73 10.19
N PHE A 282 -12.64 -2.60 9.03
CA PHE A 282 -12.00 -2.03 7.83
C PHE A 282 -11.68 -0.54 7.99
N PRO A 283 -12.62 0.35 8.40
CA PRO A 283 -12.30 1.76 8.65
C PRO A 283 -11.12 1.94 9.62
N VAL A 284 -11.11 1.21 10.73
CA VAL A 284 -10.01 1.25 11.72
C VAL A 284 -8.68 0.86 11.06
N GLN A 285 -8.66 -0.24 10.32
CA GLN A 285 -7.47 -0.70 9.60
C GLN A 285 -7.00 0.32 8.57
N TYR A 286 -7.93 0.91 7.81
CA TYR A 286 -7.63 1.87 6.75
C TYR A 286 -7.02 3.17 7.31
N PHE A 287 -7.55 3.71 8.41
CA PHE A 287 -6.92 4.86 9.08
C PHE A 287 -5.53 4.52 9.61
N GLY A 288 -5.34 3.30 10.12
CA GLY A 288 -4.02 2.78 10.45
C GLY A 288 -3.07 2.76 9.25
N LEU A 289 -3.55 2.34 8.07
CA LEU A 289 -2.74 2.27 6.86
C LEU A 289 -2.31 3.65 6.36
N LEU A 290 -3.15 4.69 6.50
CA LEU A 290 -2.75 6.07 6.20
C LEU A 290 -1.57 6.50 7.10
N ALA A 291 -1.63 6.18 8.39
CA ALA A 291 -0.55 6.45 9.34
C ALA A 291 0.71 5.62 9.01
N GLU A 292 0.54 4.36 8.63
CA GLU A 292 1.64 3.45 8.27
C GLU A 292 2.36 3.92 6.99
N ARG A 293 1.62 4.28 5.94
CA ARG A 293 2.17 4.83 4.70
C ARG A 293 2.83 6.19 4.93
N TRP A 294 2.23 7.05 5.75
CA TRP A 294 2.89 8.30 6.16
C TRP A 294 4.23 8.01 6.85
N TYR A 295 4.26 7.04 7.78
CA TYR A 295 5.48 6.64 8.48
C TYR A 295 6.53 6.06 7.52
N PHE A 296 6.13 5.26 6.53
CA PHE A 296 7.01 4.73 5.49
C PHE A 296 7.81 5.82 4.77
N PHE A 297 7.22 6.99 4.50
CA PHE A 297 7.90 8.14 3.93
C PHE A 297 8.70 8.95 4.95
N ALA A 298 8.14 9.15 6.15
CA ALA A 298 8.76 9.95 7.18
C ALA A 298 10.06 9.30 7.68
N GLN A 299 10.09 7.97 7.85
CA GLN A 299 11.26 7.23 8.32
C GLN A 299 12.44 7.23 7.33
N ALA A 300 12.19 7.53 6.05
CA ALA A 300 13.21 7.47 5.02
C ALA A 300 14.21 8.61 5.21
N ASN A 301 15.49 8.24 5.40
CA ASN A 301 16.57 9.19 5.60
C ASN A 301 17.36 9.39 4.31
N HIS A 302 17.13 10.53 3.65
CA HIS A 302 17.79 10.83 2.39
C HIS A 302 19.27 11.20 2.63
N PRO A 303 20.25 10.64 1.88
CA PRO A 303 21.67 10.94 2.08
C PRO A 303 22.04 12.43 2.01
N GLN A 304 21.35 13.20 1.17
CA GLN A 304 21.48 14.67 1.15
C GLN A 304 21.32 15.35 2.52
N ASN A 305 20.59 14.74 3.48
CA ASN A 305 20.43 15.29 4.82
C ASN A 305 21.76 15.37 5.57
N ILE A 306 22.81 14.71 5.08
CA ILE A 306 24.19 14.84 5.55
C ILE A 306 24.76 16.24 5.24
N TYR A 307 24.34 16.87 4.14
CA TYR A 307 24.83 18.18 3.70
C TYR A 307 23.98 19.37 4.14
N TYR A 308 22.78 19.14 4.68
CA TYR A 308 21.83 20.20 5.04
C TYR A 308 21.49 20.16 6.54
N GLN A 309 22.52 20.17 7.39
CA GLN A 309 22.37 20.06 8.86
C GLN A 309 22.46 21.39 9.61
N ALA A 310 23.18 22.37 9.06
CA ALA A 310 23.48 23.63 9.74
C ALA A 310 23.23 24.84 8.83
N MET A 311 22.47 25.81 9.34
CA MET A 311 22.49 27.19 8.88
C MET A 311 23.54 27.92 9.71
N ALA A 312 24.44 28.66 9.06
CA ALA A 312 25.43 29.49 9.75
C ALA A 312 24.75 30.71 10.39
#